data_AF-A0A9Y2AUP9-F1
#
_entry.id   AF-A0A9Y2AUP9-F1
#
_cell.length_a   1.000
_cell.length_b   1.000
_cell.length_c   1.000
_cell.angle_alpha   90.00
_cell.angle_beta   90.00
_cell.angle_gamma   90.00
#
_symmetry.space_group_name_H-M   'P 1'
#
loop_
_entity.id
_entity.type
_entity.pdbx_description
1 polymer ?
#
loop_
_entity_poly.entity_id
_entity_poly.type
_entity_poly.pdbx_seq_one_letter_code
_entity_poly.pdbx_strand_id
1 'polypeptide(L)'
;MGLISEFKTFINRGNVMDLAVGVIIGGAFATITKSLTDDLIMPVVGYVFGGADFSGYFIRLGDLPAGFKGNPESYADLKAAGVAMFGWGEFLTVLVNFLILAFIIFLLVKAVNKLTAKPEPEAAPAPTPEDIMLLREIRDSLRK
;
A
#
# COMPACT_ATOMS: atom_id res chain seq x y z
N MET A 1 17.84 -15.18 -34.05
CA MET A 1 17.91 -13.99 -33.19
C MET A 1 18.52 -14.42 -31.86
N GLY A 2 19.36 -13.61 -31.23
CA GLY A 2 19.98 -13.97 -29.95
C GLY A 2 19.03 -13.76 -28.77
N LEU A 3 19.23 -14.48 -27.68
CA LEU A 3 18.43 -14.43 -26.44
C LEU A 3 18.23 -12.98 -25.92
N ILE A 4 19.23 -12.12 -26.07
CA ILE A 4 19.18 -10.69 -25.71
C ILE A 4 18.21 -9.90 -26.60
N SER A 5 18.14 -10.22 -27.90
CA SER A 5 17.21 -9.55 -28.82
C SER A 5 15.76 -9.99 -28.59
N GLU A 6 15.54 -11.25 -28.22
CA GLU A 6 14.23 -11.77 -27.82
C GLU A 6 13.77 -11.16 -26.49
N PHE A 7 14.69 -11.02 -25.53
CA PHE A 7 14.43 -10.37 -24.26
C PHE A 7 14.09 -8.88 -24.41
N LYS A 8 14.84 -8.13 -25.23
CA LYS A 8 14.52 -6.72 -25.54
C LYS A 8 13.15 -6.59 -26.20
N THR A 9 12.81 -7.49 -27.11
CA THR A 9 11.51 -7.51 -27.78
C THR A 9 10.38 -7.86 -26.80
N PHE A 10 10.63 -8.72 -25.82
CA PHE A 10 9.70 -9.06 -24.76
C PHE A 10 9.41 -7.88 -23.83
N ILE A 11 10.44 -7.19 -23.34
CA ILE A 11 10.29 -6.02 -22.45
C ILE A 11 9.66 -4.83 -23.17
N ASN A 12 9.92 -4.67 -24.46
CA ASN A 12 9.30 -3.63 -25.28
C ASN A 12 7.82 -3.92 -25.63
N ARG A 13 7.23 -5.04 -25.19
CA ARG A 13 5.77 -5.19 -25.23
C ARG A 13 5.17 -4.15 -24.29
N GLY A 14 4.46 -3.18 -24.89
CA GLY A 14 4.28 -1.83 -24.35
C GLY A 14 3.82 -1.66 -22.89
N ASN A 15 3.13 -2.64 -22.31
CA ASN A 15 2.65 -2.53 -20.92
C ASN A 15 3.58 -3.13 -19.86
N VAL A 16 4.65 -3.85 -20.25
CA VAL A 16 5.51 -4.58 -19.30
C VAL A 16 6.42 -3.62 -18.52
N MET A 17 6.96 -2.60 -19.17
CA MET A 17 7.83 -1.62 -18.53
C MET A 17 7.07 -0.75 -17.52
N ASP A 18 5.90 -0.23 -17.91
CA ASP A 18 5.07 0.61 -17.04
C ASP A 18 4.55 -0.17 -15.84
N LEU A 19 4.17 -1.44 -16.04
CA LEU A 19 3.81 -2.34 -14.95
C LEU A 19 4.99 -2.59 -14.01
N ALA A 20 6.19 -2.86 -14.54
CA ALA A 20 7.39 -3.10 -13.74
C ALA A 20 7.74 -1.88 -12.87
N VAL A 21 7.71 -0.69 -13.46
CA VAL A 21 7.93 0.57 -12.73
C VAL A 21 6.85 0.78 -11.66
N GLY A 22 5.58 0.56 -12.00
CA GLY A 22 4.46 0.67 -11.06
C GLY A 22 4.58 -0.27 -9.85
N VAL A 23 4.98 -1.53 -10.06
CA VAL A 23 5.17 -2.51 -8.98
C VAL A 23 6.38 -2.13 -8.10
N ILE A 24 7.50 -1.73 -8.70
CA ILE A 24 8.70 -1.33 -7.96
C ILE A 24 8.42 -0.08 -7.11
N ILE A 25 7.82 0.95 -7.71
CA ILE A 25 7.46 2.17 -6.99
C ILE A 25 6.42 1.88 -5.92
N GLY A 26 5.41 1.04 -6.22
CA GLY A 26 4.39 0.64 -5.25
C GLY A 26 4.98 -0.06 -4.02
N GLY A 27 5.90 -1.00 -4.22
CA GLY A 27 6.60 -1.69 -3.13
C GLY A 27 7.49 -0.77 -2.29
N ALA A 28 8.24 0.13 -2.95
CA ALA A 28 9.06 1.12 -2.26
C ALA A 28 8.20 2.11 -1.45
N PHE A 29 7.10 2.59 -2.04
CA PHE A 29 6.17 3.51 -1.39
C PHE A 29 5.49 2.88 -0.17
N ALA A 30 5.12 1.60 -0.23
CA ALA A 30 4.58 0.88 0.93
C ALA A 30 5.56 0.83 2.11
N THR A 31 6.87 0.72 1.83
CA THR A 31 7.90 0.75 2.88
C THR A 31 8.01 2.14 3.52
N ILE A 32 7.95 3.20 2.72
CA ILE A 32 7.98 4.59 3.21
C ILE A 32 6.77 4.87 4.09
N THR A 33 5.56 4.50 3.65
CA THR A 33 4.35 4.73 4.43
C THR A 33 4.34 3.91 5.72
N LYS A 34 4.89 2.68 5.68
CA LYS A 34 5.06 1.86 6.87
C LYS A 34 6.01 2.50 7.88
N SER A 35 7.22 2.91 7.48
CA SER A 35 8.19 3.56 8.39
C SER A 35 7.64 4.87 8.97
N LEU A 36 6.95 5.69 8.17
CA LEU A 36 6.27 6.88 8.68
C LEU A 36 5.24 6.53 9.76
N THR A 37 4.48 5.45 9.58
CA THR A 37 3.45 5.04 10.54
C THR A 37 4.07 4.45 11.79
N ASP A 38 4.95 3.46 11.64
CA ASP A 38 5.52 2.67 12.74
C ASP A 38 6.56 3.46 13.55
N ASP A 39 7.42 4.24 12.88
CA ASP A 39 8.57 4.88 13.53
C ASP A 39 8.29 6.32 13.97
N LEU A 40 7.32 7.00 13.36
CA LEU A 40 7.02 8.41 13.67
C LEU A 40 5.66 8.61 14.31
N ILE A 41 4.60 7.98 13.79
CA ILE A 41 3.24 8.21 14.29
C ILE A 41 2.90 7.35 15.50
N MET A 42 3.17 6.04 15.45
CA MET A 42 2.87 5.12 16.55
C MET A 42 3.54 5.52 17.88
N PRO A 43 4.79 6.00 17.93
CA PRO A 43 5.38 6.49 19.17
C PRO A 43 4.66 7.72 19.72
N VAL A 44 4.20 8.63 18.85
CA VAL A 44 3.44 9.83 19.26
C VAL A 44 2.04 9.45 19.75
N VAL A 45 1.34 8.58 19.03
CA VAL A 45 0.04 8.04 19.44
C VAL A 45 0.17 7.27 20.75
N GLY A 46 1.19 6.43 20.88
CA GLY A 46 1.51 5.70 22.10
C GLY A 46 1.78 6.63 23.28
N TYR A 47 2.54 7.70 23.06
CA TYR A 47 2.83 8.71 24.09
C TYR A 47 1.57 9.46 24.55
N VAL A 48 0.67 9.80 23.62
CA VAL A 48 -0.55 10.59 23.93
C VAL A 48 -1.67 9.72 24.52
N PHE A 49 -1.86 8.51 24.01
CA PHE A 49 -2.99 7.63 24.35
C PHE A 49 -2.62 6.49 25.32
N GLY A 50 -1.36 6.42 25.77
CA GLY A 50 -0.92 5.43 26.77
C GLY A 50 -0.58 4.06 26.21
N GLY A 51 -0.21 3.98 24.92
CA GLY A 51 0.12 2.74 24.21
C GLY A 51 -1.10 2.16 23.47
N ALA A 52 -1.12 2.28 22.15
CA ALA A 52 -2.11 1.63 21.29
C ALA A 52 -1.75 0.15 21.02
N ASP A 53 -1.18 -0.53 22.03
CA ASP A 53 -0.78 -1.93 21.92
C ASP A 53 -1.74 -2.81 22.71
N PHE A 54 -2.61 -3.50 21.96
CA PHE A 54 -3.56 -4.46 22.51
C PHE A 54 -3.02 -5.89 22.46
N SER A 55 -1.77 -6.11 22.02
CA SER A 55 -1.23 -7.46 21.80
C SER A 55 -1.09 -8.28 23.09
N GLY A 56 -1.08 -7.63 24.26
CA GLY A 56 -1.16 -8.29 25.57
C GLY A 56 -2.50 -8.94 25.90
N TYR A 57 -3.57 -8.66 25.14
CA TYR A 57 -4.88 -9.27 25.35
C TYR A 57 -5.01 -10.59 24.59
N PHE A 58 -4.71 -11.69 25.27
CA PHE A 58 -4.83 -13.02 24.69
C PHE A 58 -5.28 -14.04 25.73
N ILE A 59 -6.02 -15.04 25.26
CA ILE A 59 -6.40 -16.19 26.06
C ILE A 59 -5.48 -17.35 25.67
N ARG A 60 -4.73 -17.87 26.64
CA ARG A 60 -3.88 -19.05 26.44
C ARG A 60 -4.77 -20.29 26.44
N LEU A 61 -4.63 -21.12 25.41
CA LEU A 61 -5.40 -22.35 25.25
C LEU A 61 -4.54 -23.61 25.44
N GLY A 62 -3.21 -23.46 25.46
CA GLY A 62 -2.26 -24.55 25.66
C GLY A 62 -1.32 -24.30 26.84
N ASP A 63 -0.75 -25.39 27.35
CA ASP A 63 0.25 -25.36 28.42
C ASP A 63 1.61 -24.84 27.93
N LEU A 64 2.36 -24.24 28.85
CA LEU A 64 3.72 -23.82 28.56
C LEU A 64 4.63 -25.05 28.43
N PRO A 65 5.46 -25.14 27.36
CA PRO A 65 6.42 -26.22 27.22
C PRO A 65 7.42 -26.22 28.38
N ALA A 66 7.76 -27.41 28.87
CA ALA A 66 8.73 -27.61 29.96
C ALA A 66 10.13 -27.17 29.50
N GLY A 67 10.49 -25.91 29.77
CA GLY A 67 11.73 -25.28 29.33
C GLY A 67 11.57 -23.86 28.79
N PHE A 68 10.37 -23.28 28.82
CA PHE A 68 10.14 -21.91 28.39
C PHE A 68 10.94 -20.90 29.23
N LYS A 69 11.84 -20.16 28.57
CA LYS A 69 12.68 -19.11 29.15
C LYS A 69 12.25 -17.68 28.78
N GLY A 70 11.14 -17.54 28.05
CA GLY A 70 10.60 -16.24 27.63
C GLY A 70 9.72 -15.60 28.70
N ASN A 71 9.20 -14.41 28.43
CA ASN A 71 8.22 -13.79 29.30
C ASN A 71 6.86 -14.49 29.13
N PRO A 72 6.28 -15.10 30.18
CA PRO A 72 4.98 -15.74 30.07
C PRO A 72 3.89 -14.77 29.63
N GLU A 73 4.02 -13.47 29.87
CA GLU A 73 3.02 -12.46 29.52
C GLU A 73 3.21 -11.85 28.12
N SER A 74 4.28 -12.21 27.41
CA SER A 74 4.54 -11.74 26.04
C SER A 74 3.84 -12.65 25.03
N TYR A 75 2.88 -12.09 24.28
CA TYR A 75 2.23 -12.79 23.17
C TYR A 75 3.26 -13.25 22.11
N ALA A 76 4.30 -12.46 21.84
CA ALA A 76 5.34 -12.81 20.87
C ALA A 76 6.16 -14.03 21.31
N ASP A 77 6.54 -14.10 22.59
CA ASP A 77 7.36 -15.19 23.11
C ASP A 77 6.58 -16.51 23.17
N LEU A 78 5.31 -16.45 23.59
CA LEU A 78 4.45 -17.63 23.62
C LEU A 78 4.11 -18.14 22.20
N LYS A 79 3.97 -17.24 21.23
CA LYS A 79 3.77 -17.59 19.82
C LYS A 79 5.02 -18.28 19.24
N ALA A 80 6.20 -17.78 19.59
CA ALA A 80 7.48 -18.38 19.20
C ALA A 80 7.69 -19.77 19.83
N ALA A 81 7.17 -19.99 21.05
CA ALA A 81 7.19 -21.29 21.73
C ALA A 81 6.12 -22.28 21.22
N GLY A 82 5.31 -21.90 20.23
CA GLY A 82 4.28 -22.77 19.65
C GLY A 82 3.07 -23.00 20.56
N VAL A 83 2.87 -22.15 21.58
CA VAL A 83 1.72 -22.25 22.48
C VAL A 83 0.46 -21.82 21.73
N ALA A 84 -0.57 -22.65 21.74
CA ALA A 84 -1.87 -22.30 21.18
C ALA A 84 -2.50 -21.16 21.98
N MET A 85 -2.75 -20.04 21.31
CA MET A 85 -3.33 -18.83 21.92
C MET A 85 -4.42 -18.25 21.03
N PHE A 86 -5.47 -17.78 21.69
CA PHE A 86 -6.47 -16.93 21.06
C PHE A 86 -6.15 -15.46 21.35
N GLY A 87 -5.31 -14.87 20.50
CA GLY A 87 -4.87 -13.48 20.60
C GLY A 87 -5.78 -12.53 19.82
N TRP A 88 -6.93 -12.18 20.39
CA TRP A 88 -7.81 -11.16 19.82
C TRP A 88 -7.21 -9.75 19.93
N GLY A 89 -6.33 -9.55 20.91
CA GLY A 89 -5.56 -8.33 21.12
C GLY A 89 -4.66 -7.99 19.93
N GLU A 90 -3.86 -8.95 19.46
CA GLU A 90 -3.00 -8.78 18.28
C GLU A 90 -3.81 -8.41 17.03
N PHE A 91 -4.96 -9.06 16.83
CA PHE A 91 -5.85 -8.74 15.72
C PHE A 91 -6.36 -7.30 15.82
N LEU A 92 -6.75 -6.85 17.02
CA LEU A 92 -7.19 -5.48 17.25
C LEU A 92 -6.05 -4.47 17.03
N THR A 93 -4.83 -4.78 17.50
CA THR A 93 -3.63 -3.97 17.24
C THR A 93 -3.41 -3.81 15.74
N VAL A 94 -3.44 -4.90 14.96
CA VAL A 94 -3.28 -4.86 13.50
C VAL A 94 -4.40 -4.06 12.84
N LEU A 95 -5.65 -4.21 13.29
CA LEU A 95 -6.79 -3.46 12.76
C LEU A 95 -6.64 -1.95 13.00
N VAL A 96 -6.26 -1.55 14.21
CA VAL A 96 -6.02 -0.14 14.57
C VAL A 96 -4.87 0.42 13.74
N ASN A 97 -3.76 -0.31 13.62
CA ASN A 97 -2.61 0.10 12.79
C ASN A 97 -2.99 0.28 11.32
N PHE A 98 -3.82 -0.62 10.78
CA PHE A 98 -4.34 -0.49 9.42
C PHE A 98 -5.20 0.77 9.23
N LEU A 99 -6.09 1.08 10.18
CA LEU A 99 -6.91 2.30 10.11
C LEU A 99 -6.05 3.57 10.18
N ILE A 100 -5.03 3.58 11.05
CA ILE A 100 -4.07 4.68 11.14
C ILE A 100 -3.31 4.85 9.81
N LEU A 101 -2.77 3.75 9.26
CA LEU A 101 -2.05 3.77 8.00
C LEU A 101 -2.93 4.25 6.85
N ALA A 102 -4.17 3.75 6.75
CA ALA A 102 -5.14 4.17 5.74
C ALA A 102 -5.44 5.67 5.85
N PHE A 103 -5.62 6.19 7.07
CA PHE A 103 -5.85 7.61 7.33
C PHE A 103 -4.63 8.46 6.94
N ILE A 104 -3.41 8.00 7.21
CA ILE A 104 -2.18 8.71 6.82
C ILE A 104 -2.00 8.74 5.30
N ILE A 105 -2.19 7.60 4.62
CA ILE A 105 -2.12 7.55 3.16
C ILE A 105 -3.14 8.51 2.55
N PHE A 106 -4.35 8.56 3.10
CA PHE A 106 -5.36 9.53 2.70
C PHE A 106 -4.87 10.99 2.88
N LEU A 107 -4.27 11.33 4.02
CA LEU A 107 -3.73 12.67 4.26
C LEU A 107 -2.59 13.01 3.30
N LEU A 108 -1.67 12.07 3.01
CA LEU A 108 -0.58 12.27 2.07
C LEU A 108 -1.10 12.49 0.65
N VAL A 109 -2.02 11.65 0.19
CA VAL A 109 -2.65 11.80 -1.14
C VAL A 109 -3.41 13.12 -1.22
N LYS A 110 -4.14 13.50 -0.16
CA LYS A 110 -4.83 14.79 -0.08
C LYS A 110 -3.85 15.97 -0.13
N ALA A 111 -2.72 15.89 0.56
CA ALA A 111 -1.70 16.93 0.55
C ALA A 111 -1.04 17.07 -0.83
N VAL A 112 -0.67 15.94 -1.45
CA VAL A 112 -0.13 15.92 -2.82
C VAL A 112 -1.16 16.50 -3.78
N ASN A 113 -2.41 16.02 -3.77
CA ASN A 113 -3.47 16.54 -4.63
C ASN A 113 -3.73 18.03 -4.42
N LYS A 114 -3.58 18.55 -3.19
CA LYS A 114 -3.70 19.99 -2.91
C LYS A 114 -2.54 20.80 -3.47
N LEU A 115 -1.33 20.24 -3.51
CA LEU A 115 -0.12 20.89 -4.04
C LEU A 115 0.01 20.75 -5.56
N THR A 116 -0.47 19.64 -6.12
CA THR A 116 -0.48 19.36 -7.57
C THR A 116 -1.75 19.84 -8.26
N ALA A 117 -2.75 20.30 -7.49
CA ALA A 117 -3.84 21.13 -7.98
C ALA A 117 -3.29 22.46 -8.48
N LYS A 118 -2.70 22.43 -9.68
CA LYS A 118 -2.62 23.63 -10.52
C LYS A 118 -4.06 24.10 -10.75
N PRO A 119 -4.35 25.41 -10.66
CA PRO A 119 -5.53 25.92 -11.35
C PRO A 119 -5.33 25.52 -12.80
N GLU A 120 -6.13 24.59 -13.31
CA GLU A 120 -6.15 24.32 -14.75
C GLU A 120 -6.41 25.68 -15.41
N PRO A 121 -5.46 26.23 -16.18
CA PRO A 121 -5.90 27.12 -17.24
C PRO A 121 -6.87 26.26 -18.03
N GLU A 122 -8.11 26.72 -18.19
CA GLU A 122 -9.15 26.09 -19.04
C GLU A 122 -8.44 25.27 -20.09
N ALA A 123 -8.44 23.94 -19.92
CA ALA A 123 -7.69 23.07 -20.79
C ALA A 123 -8.27 23.33 -22.17
N ALA A 124 -7.53 24.09 -23.00
CA ALA A 124 -7.89 24.27 -24.39
C ALA A 124 -8.14 22.85 -24.89
N PRO A 125 -9.36 22.55 -25.38
CA PRO A 125 -9.80 21.18 -25.60
C PRO A 125 -8.70 20.46 -26.33
N ALA A 126 -8.20 19.36 -25.72
CA ALA A 126 -7.12 18.59 -26.29
C ALA A 126 -7.42 18.40 -27.78
N PRO A 127 -6.46 18.70 -28.68
CA PRO A 127 -6.70 18.59 -30.11
C PRO A 127 -7.31 17.21 -30.33
N THR A 128 -8.52 17.20 -30.90
CA THR A 128 -9.25 15.95 -31.12
C THR A 128 -8.30 14.98 -31.81
N PRO A 129 -8.08 13.77 -31.25
CA PRO A 129 -7.22 12.77 -31.88
C PRO A 129 -7.54 12.67 -33.36
N GLU A 130 -6.51 12.58 -34.22
CA GLU A 130 -6.71 12.56 -35.67
C GLU A 130 -7.69 11.46 -36.09
N ASP A 131 -7.69 10.32 -35.42
CA ASP A 131 -8.66 9.24 -35.63
C ASP A 131 -10.11 9.71 -35.44
N ILE A 132 -10.38 10.52 -34.42
CA ILE A 132 -11.73 11.06 -34.16
C ILE A 132 -12.08 12.13 -35.20
N MET A 133 -11.11 12.88 -35.69
CA MET A 133 -11.31 13.82 -36.80
C MET A 133 -11.62 13.10 -38.10
N LEU A 134 -10.83 12.09 -38.46
CA LEU A 134 -11.04 11.23 -39.63
C LEU A 134 -12.39 10.51 -39.56
N LEU A 135 -12.78 9.98 -38.40
CA LEU A 135 -14.09 9.35 -38.22
C LEU A 135 -15.24 10.35 -38.38
N ARG A 136 -15.07 11.62 -37.99
CA ARG A 136 -16.07 12.67 -38.26
C ARG A 136 -16.16 12.99 -39.74
N GLU A 137 -15.02 13.13 -40.42
CA GLU A 137 -14.97 13.37 -41.86
C GLU A 137 -15.60 12.22 -42.66
N ILE A 138 -15.32 10.96 -42.29
CA ILE A 138 -15.93 9.77 -42.88
C ILE A 138 -17.44 9.73 -42.63
N ARG A 139 -17.90 10.04 -41.40
CA ARG A 139 -19.34 10.10 -41.11
C ARG A 139 -20.04 11.16 -41.96
N ASP A 140 -19.41 12.31 -42.13
CA ASP A 140 -20.02 13.44 -42.85
C ASP A 140 -19.96 13.23 -44.38
N SER A 141 -18.98 12.48 -44.89
CA SER A 141 -18.93 12.06 -46.30
C SER A 141 -19.98 10.99 -46.63
N LEU A 142 -20.32 10.10 -45.70
CA LEU A 142 -21.36 9.07 -45.85
C LEU A 142 -22.80 9.58 -45.68
N ARG A 143 -22.98 10.80 -45.16
CA ARG A 143 -24.30 11.46 -45.02
C ARG A 143 -24.72 12.25 -46.25
N LYS A 144 -23.86 12.35 -47.26
CA LYS A 144 -24.19 12.87 -48.60
C LYS A 144 -24.60 11.72 -49.50
#